data_AF-A0A914YM43-F1
#
_entry.id   AF-A0A914YM43-F1
#
_cell.length_a   1.000
_cell.length_b   1.000
_cell.length_c   1.000
_cell.angle_alpha   90.00
_cell.angle_beta   90.00
_cell.angle_gamma   90.00
#
_symmetry.space_group_name_H-M   'P 1'
#
loop_
_entity.id
_entity.type
_entity.pdbx_description
1 polymer ?
#
loop_
_entity_poly.entity_id
_entity_poly.type
_entity_poly.pdbx_seq_one_letter_code
_entity_poly.pdbx_strand_id
1 'polypeptide(L)'
;MKIEFVGYTFCVDIPDCLPFYGKEKLCGIGGNYDGDCSDDLIFKNGTMLPGQKPPCKYWNYVNSWANDWITTDYFTPNPDNSKCVQGVDQDIPNKNCDIGKSTCKPIADSLTETGVFAKCNKLGTAAINLQFEDCVSDVCAVENYKCKALEAFANLCQKELNGFNIPFF
;
A
#
# COMPACT_ATOMS: atom_id res chain seq x y z
N MET A 1 2.58 -12.67 -15.78
CA MET A 1 1.85 -11.63 -15.04
C MET A 1 0.53 -12.22 -14.58
N LYS A 2 0.20 -12.09 -13.31
CA LYS A 2 -1.07 -12.51 -12.73
C LYS A 2 -1.72 -11.29 -12.08
N ILE A 3 -3.02 -11.16 -12.23
CA ILE A 3 -3.81 -10.12 -11.59
C ILE A 3 -4.70 -10.81 -10.57
N GLU A 4 -4.64 -10.36 -9.33
CA GLU A 4 -5.45 -10.87 -8.24
C GLU A 4 -6.22 -9.73 -7.58
N PHE A 5 -7.50 -9.99 -7.33
CA PHE A 5 -8.30 -9.16 -6.45
C PHE A 5 -8.48 -9.95 -5.15
N VAL A 6 -7.74 -9.56 -4.11
CA VAL A 6 -7.83 -10.18 -2.79
C VAL A 6 -8.62 -9.24 -1.90
N GLY A 7 -9.91 -9.53 -1.71
CA GLY A 7 -10.84 -8.64 -1.04
C GLY A 7 -11.04 -7.34 -1.84
N TYR A 8 -10.46 -6.24 -1.35
CA TYR A 8 -10.48 -4.91 -1.98
C TYR A 8 -9.12 -4.46 -2.50
N THR A 9 -8.11 -5.30 -2.37
CA THR A 9 -6.76 -5.01 -2.84
C THR A 9 -6.59 -5.51 -4.26
N PHE A 10 -6.11 -4.63 -5.12
CA PHE A 10 -5.67 -4.97 -6.47
C PHE A 10 -4.18 -5.30 -6.42
N CYS A 11 -3.85 -6.56 -6.70
CA CYS A 11 -2.47 -7.05 -6.73
C CYS A 11 -2.10 -7.44 -8.16
N VAL A 12 -0.93 -6.98 -8.61
CA VAL A 12 -0.32 -7.40 -9.87
C VAL A 12 0.96 -8.15 -9.53
N ASP A 13 0.96 -9.47 -9.71
CA ASP A 13 2.15 -10.28 -9.56
C ASP A 13 2.90 -10.34 -10.91
N ILE A 14 4.07 -9.70 -10.93
CA ILE A 14 5.01 -9.76 -12.04
C ILE A 14 5.95 -10.95 -11.81
N PRO A 15 6.06 -11.88 -12.79
CA PRO A 15 6.99 -12.98 -12.66
C PRO A 15 8.42 -12.46 -12.76
N ASP A 16 9.28 -12.90 -11.83
CA ASP A 16 10.71 -12.57 -11.82
C ASP A 16 11.42 -13.29 -12.98
N CYS A 17 11.42 -12.65 -14.14
CA CYS A 17 12.10 -13.15 -15.33
C CYS A 17 12.55 -11.99 -16.23
N LEU A 18 13.61 -12.25 -17.00
CA LEU A 18 14.31 -11.28 -17.84
C LEU A 18 13.41 -10.39 -18.73
N PRO A 19 12.27 -10.85 -19.28
CA PRO A 19 11.41 -9.98 -20.08
C PRO A 19 10.81 -8.79 -19.31
N PHE A 20 10.62 -8.93 -17.98
CA PHE A 20 9.96 -7.92 -17.15
C PHE A 20 10.91 -7.17 -16.22
N TYR A 21 12.14 -7.66 -16.05
CA TYR A 21 13.10 -7.11 -15.09
C TYR A 21 14.06 -6.09 -15.74
N GLY A 22 14.16 -4.90 -15.13
CA GLY A 22 15.10 -3.84 -15.51
C GLY A 22 14.44 -2.49 -15.83
N LYS A 23 15.22 -1.41 -15.70
CA LYS A 23 14.80 0.01 -15.73
C LYS A 23 13.88 0.45 -16.87
N GLU A 24 13.92 -0.25 -17.99
CA GLU A 24 13.18 0.12 -19.21
C GLU A 24 12.09 -0.90 -19.59
N LYS A 25 11.82 -1.90 -18.73
CA LYS A 25 10.87 -2.98 -19.04
C LYS A 25 9.46 -2.68 -18.61
N LEU A 26 9.29 -2.15 -17.41
CA LEU A 26 8.01 -1.77 -16.84
C LEU A 26 8.04 -0.29 -16.43
N CYS A 27 6.86 0.30 -16.34
CA CYS A 27 6.65 1.66 -15.88
C CYS A 27 5.22 1.81 -15.36
N GLY A 28 4.96 2.89 -14.65
CA GLY A 28 3.65 3.19 -14.08
C GLY A 28 3.70 3.34 -12.56
N ILE A 29 2.51 3.30 -11.94
CA ILE A 29 2.37 3.45 -10.49
C ILE A 29 3.03 2.33 -9.68
N GLY A 30 3.41 1.23 -10.32
CA GLY A 30 4.13 0.10 -9.71
C GLY A 30 5.65 0.17 -9.82
N GLY A 31 6.21 1.25 -10.39
CA GLY A 31 7.66 1.38 -10.59
C GLY A 31 8.20 0.73 -11.85
N ASN A 32 9.53 0.63 -11.95
CA ASN A 32 10.23 0.08 -13.12
C ASN A 32 10.64 -1.39 -12.96
N TYR A 33 10.45 -1.95 -11.75
CA TYR A 33 10.72 -3.36 -11.41
C TYR A 33 12.16 -3.81 -11.72
N ASP A 34 13.14 -3.01 -11.29
CA ASP A 34 14.57 -3.37 -11.36
C ASP A 34 15.21 -3.68 -10.00
N GLY A 35 14.44 -3.57 -8.91
CA GLY A 35 14.91 -3.82 -7.54
C GLY A 35 15.61 -2.62 -6.88
N ASP A 36 15.65 -1.46 -7.54
CA ASP A 36 16.12 -0.18 -7.00
C ASP A 36 14.94 0.77 -6.80
N CYS A 37 14.38 0.79 -5.58
CA CYS A 37 13.24 1.65 -5.31
C CYS A 37 13.53 3.15 -5.41
N SER A 38 14.80 3.57 -5.53
CA SER A 38 15.19 4.98 -5.62
C SER A 38 14.89 5.64 -6.96
N ASP A 39 14.47 4.88 -7.97
CA ASP A 39 14.04 5.42 -9.26
C ASP A 39 12.68 4.89 -9.75
N ASP A 40 11.85 4.35 -8.86
CA ASP A 40 10.52 3.83 -9.22
C ASP A 40 9.51 4.93 -9.60
N LEU A 41 9.64 6.15 -9.05
CA LEU A 41 8.70 7.24 -9.37
C LEU A 41 9.14 7.98 -10.64
N ILE A 42 8.86 7.37 -11.79
CA ILE A 42 9.13 7.93 -13.13
C ILE A 42 7.84 8.49 -13.72
N PHE A 43 7.85 9.70 -14.25
CA PHE A 43 6.76 10.28 -15.04
C PHE A 43 6.66 9.59 -16.42
N LYS A 44 5.52 9.66 -17.11
CA LYS A 44 5.29 9.16 -18.48
C LYS A 44 6.30 9.69 -19.50
N ASN A 45 6.86 10.87 -19.27
CA ASN A 45 7.89 11.47 -20.12
C ASN A 45 9.31 10.91 -19.85
N GLY A 46 9.46 9.94 -18.94
CA GLY A 46 10.73 9.30 -18.57
C GLY A 46 11.56 10.06 -17.54
N THR A 47 11.09 11.22 -17.05
CA THR A 47 11.80 11.96 -16.00
C THR A 47 11.49 11.38 -14.63
N MET A 48 12.48 11.35 -13.73
CA MET A 48 12.30 10.88 -12.36
C MET A 48 11.75 11.99 -11.47
N LEU A 49 10.93 11.63 -10.49
CA LEU A 49 10.54 12.52 -9.41
C LEU A 49 11.79 12.97 -8.62
N PRO A 50 12.00 14.29 -8.39
CA PRO A 50 13.16 14.76 -7.66
C PRO A 50 13.20 14.29 -6.20
N GLY A 51 14.40 14.05 -5.69
CA GLY A 51 14.62 13.77 -4.26
C GLY A 51 14.34 12.34 -3.83
N GLN A 52 14.12 11.42 -4.77
CA GLN A 52 14.01 10.00 -4.45
C GLN A 52 15.33 9.46 -3.89
N LYS A 53 15.28 8.89 -2.68
CA LYS A 53 16.43 8.30 -1.99
C LYS A 53 15.96 7.14 -1.11
N PRO A 54 16.81 6.14 -0.86
CA PRO A 54 16.57 5.17 0.21
C PRO A 54 16.28 5.89 1.54
N PRO A 55 15.29 5.46 2.34
CA PRO A 55 14.55 4.19 2.28
C PRO A 55 13.24 4.28 1.46
N CYS A 56 13.21 5.03 0.37
CA CYS A 56 12.08 5.07 -0.57
C CYS A 56 10.77 5.53 0.07
N LYS A 57 10.88 6.58 0.90
CA LYS A 57 9.73 7.26 1.52
C LYS A 57 9.37 8.48 0.70
N TYR A 58 8.25 8.39 -0.01
CA TYR A 58 7.75 9.43 -0.89
C TYR A 58 6.41 9.91 -0.34
N TRP A 59 6.39 11.05 0.33
CA TRP A 59 5.15 11.56 0.93
C TRP A 59 4.72 12.89 0.32
N ASN A 60 5.65 13.80 0.04
CA ASN A 60 5.28 15.18 -0.31
C ASN A 60 5.00 15.41 -1.80
N TYR A 61 5.28 14.44 -2.67
CA TYR A 61 5.22 14.62 -4.13
C TYR A 61 4.58 13.45 -4.89
N VAL A 62 4.05 12.45 -4.18
CA VAL A 62 3.47 11.27 -4.82
C VAL A 62 2.21 11.61 -5.61
N ASN A 63 1.40 12.56 -5.14
CA ASN A 63 0.17 12.94 -5.84
C ASN A 63 0.43 13.51 -7.24
N SER A 64 1.43 14.38 -7.41
CA SER A 64 1.73 14.96 -8.72
C SER A 64 2.27 13.91 -9.70
N TRP A 65 3.10 12.99 -9.23
CA TRP A 65 3.57 11.85 -10.01
C TRP A 65 2.43 10.87 -10.35
N ALA A 66 1.60 10.49 -9.39
CA ALA A 66 0.48 9.57 -9.61
C ALA A 66 -0.55 10.15 -10.59
N ASN A 67 -0.78 11.47 -10.54
CA ASN A 67 -1.65 12.17 -11.48
C ASN A 67 -1.19 12.08 -12.94
N ASP A 68 0.12 12.08 -13.17
CA ASP A 68 0.67 11.93 -14.51
C ASP A 68 0.31 10.56 -15.10
N TRP A 69 0.13 9.53 -14.27
CA TRP A 69 -0.25 8.18 -14.69
C TRP A 69 -1.75 7.96 -14.92
N ILE A 70 -2.61 8.93 -14.62
CA ILE A 70 -4.05 8.85 -14.89
C ILE A 70 -4.28 8.66 -16.39
N THR A 71 -5.09 7.67 -16.75
CA THR A 71 -5.52 7.45 -18.15
C THR A 71 -6.63 8.44 -18.50
N THR A 72 -6.80 8.75 -19.78
CA THR A 72 -7.95 9.58 -20.24
C THR A 72 -9.20 8.75 -20.50
N ASP A 73 -9.04 7.42 -20.60
CA ASP A 73 -10.11 6.45 -20.77
C ASP A 73 -10.34 5.74 -19.44
N TYR A 74 -11.21 6.31 -18.61
CA TYR A 74 -11.64 5.73 -17.34
C TYR A 74 -13.11 6.07 -17.08
N PHE A 75 -13.79 5.17 -16.38
CA PHE A 75 -15.14 5.42 -15.91
C PHE A 75 -15.13 6.53 -14.86
N THR A 76 -15.79 7.65 -15.14
CA THR A 76 -15.98 8.73 -14.15
C THR A 76 -17.13 8.33 -13.22
N PRO A 77 -16.87 7.95 -11.94
CA PRO A 77 -17.91 7.39 -11.08
C PRO A 77 -19.03 8.39 -10.77
N ASN A 78 -18.75 9.68 -10.94
CA ASN A 78 -19.71 10.76 -10.86
C ASN A 78 -19.21 11.93 -11.75
N PRO A 79 -19.80 12.19 -12.92
CA PRO A 79 -19.38 13.26 -13.82
C PRO A 79 -19.38 14.65 -13.16
N ASP A 80 -20.23 14.85 -12.16
CA ASP A 80 -20.40 16.13 -11.47
C ASP A 80 -19.46 16.30 -10.26
N ASN A 81 -18.71 15.25 -9.87
CA ASN A 81 -17.82 15.29 -8.71
C ASN A 81 -16.34 15.24 -9.14
N SER A 82 -15.76 16.42 -9.35
CA SER A 82 -14.34 16.60 -9.70
C SER A 82 -13.36 16.18 -8.60
N LYS A 83 -13.83 15.86 -7.39
CA LYS A 83 -12.96 15.55 -6.23
C LYS A 83 -12.19 14.23 -6.33
N CYS A 84 -12.46 13.40 -7.34
CA CYS A 84 -11.79 12.12 -7.55
C CYS A 84 -11.01 12.04 -8.87
N VAL A 85 -10.81 13.18 -9.56
CA VAL A 85 -10.13 13.23 -10.87
C VAL A 85 -8.62 13.43 -10.72
N GLN A 86 -8.17 13.93 -9.57
CA GLN A 86 -6.77 14.09 -9.22
C GLN A 86 -6.52 13.49 -7.83
N GLY A 87 -5.34 12.93 -7.62
CA GLY A 87 -4.81 12.54 -6.33
C GLY A 87 -4.86 13.73 -5.39
N VAL A 88 -5.57 13.53 -4.28
CA VAL A 88 -5.64 14.46 -3.16
C VAL A 88 -5.10 13.74 -1.95
N ASP A 89 -4.30 14.45 -1.14
CA ASP A 89 -4.01 13.96 0.20
C ASP A 89 -5.34 13.91 0.96
N GLN A 90 -5.71 12.71 1.41
CA GLN A 90 -6.83 12.57 2.31
C GLN A 90 -6.42 13.19 3.64
N ASP A 91 -6.96 14.36 3.94
CA ASP A 91 -6.90 14.91 5.30
C ASP A 91 -7.63 13.90 6.20
N ILE A 92 -6.88 13.13 6.99
CA ILE A 92 -7.47 12.22 7.97
C ILE A 92 -8.29 13.10 8.91
N PRO A 93 -9.65 13.03 8.89
CA PRO A 93 -10.51 14.04 9.52
C PRO A 93 -10.30 14.13 11.03
N ASN A 94 -9.66 13.12 11.61
CA ASN A 94 -9.38 13.03 13.02
C ASN A 94 -7.91 12.65 13.25
N LYS A 95 -7.03 13.66 13.40
CA LYS A 95 -5.62 13.45 13.80
C LYS A 95 -5.48 12.63 15.10
N ASN A 96 -6.52 12.57 15.92
CA ASN A 96 -6.64 11.75 17.12
C ASN A 96 -7.72 10.68 16.98
N CYS A 97 -7.59 9.85 15.95
CA CYS A 97 -8.49 8.74 15.73
C CYS A 97 -8.19 7.56 16.67
N ASP A 98 -8.69 7.67 17.90
CA ASP A 98 -8.50 6.65 18.94
C ASP A 98 -9.22 5.33 18.59
N ILE A 99 -10.31 5.39 17.82
CA ILE A 99 -11.01 4.21 17.30
C ILE A 99 -10.09 3.40 16.35
N GLY A 100 -9.40 4.08 15.43
CA GLY A 100 -8.44 3.43 14.54
C GLY A 100 -7.29 2.78 15.33
N LYS A 101 -6.68 3.53 16.26
CA LYS A 101 -5.58 3.02 17.10
C LYS A 101 -5.99 1.80 17.93
N SER A 102 -7.17 1.84 18.56
CA SER A 102 -7.67 0.73 19.37
C SER A 102 -8.04 -0.48 18.53
N THR A 103 -8.64 -0.28 17.37
CA THR A 103 -9.03 -1.34 16.43
C THR A 103 -7.82 -2.03 15.81
N CYS A 104 -6.82 -1.26 15.40
CA CYS A 104 -5.61 -1.74 14.73
C CYS A 104 -4.52 -2.21 15.70
N LYS A 105 -4.74 -2.08 17.01
CA LYS A 105 -3.81 -2.52 18.07
C LYS A 105 -3.28 -3.95 17.89
N PRO A 106 -4.06 -4.96 17.44
CA PRO A 106 -3.53 -6.29 17.21
C PRO A 106 -2.32 -6.33 16.25
N ILE A 107 -2.27 -5.42 15.26
CA ILE A 107 -1.13 -5.29 14.33
C ILE A 107 0.10 -4.81 15.10
N ALA A 108 -0.03 -3.75 15.91
CA ALA A 108 1.06 -3.24 16.73
C ALA A 108 1.55 -4.24 17.78
N ASP A 109 0.65 -5.04 18.36
CA ASP A 109 0.98 -6.06 19.37
C ASP A 109 1.90 -7.16 18.82
N SER A 110 1.91 -7.38 17.50
CA SER A 110 2.85 -8.28 16.85
C SER A 110 4.32 -7.88 17.07
N LEU A 111 4.63 -6.58 17.26
CA LEU A 111 5.99 -6.11 17.60
C LEU A 111 6.51 -6.66 18.93
N THR A 112 5.59 -6.98 19.84
CA THR A 112 5.89 -7.51 21.18
C THR A 112 5.69 -9.03 21.27
N GLU A 113 5.44 -9.69 20.13
CA GLU A 113 5.11 -11.11 20.06
C GLU A 113 3.87 -11.49 20.90
N THR A 114 2.90 -10.57 21.01
CA THR A 114 1.65 -10.80 21.73
C THR A 114 0.43 -10.73 20.80
N GLY A 115 -0.70 -11.27 21.29
CA GLY A 115 -1.96 -11.26 20.55
C GLY A 115 -2.03 -12.22 19.37
N VAL A 116 -3.07 -12.07 18.56
CA VAL A 116 -3.39 -12.98 17.44
C VAL A 116 -2.36 -12.97 16.32
N PHE A 117 -1.61 -11.87 16.18
CA PHE A 117 -0.56 -11.70 15.18
C PHE A 117 0.85 -11.82 15.75
N ALA A 118 1.04 -12.38 16.95
CA ALA A 118 2.36 -12.54 17.59
C ALA A 118 3.45 -13.08 16.65
N LYS A 119 3.11 -14.07 15.82
CA LYS A 119 4.05 -14.69 14.87
C LYS A 119 4.47 -13.78 13.72
N CYS A 120 3.71 -12.72 13.44
CA CYS A 120 3.98 -11.75 12.39
C CYS A 120 5.11 -10.79 12.74
N ASN A 121 5.66 -10.82 13.96
CA ASN A 121 6.83 -10.06 14.37
C ASN A 121 7.99 -10.13 13.35
N LYS A 122 8.14 -11.30 12.71
CA LYS A 122 9.19 -11.60 11.73
C LYS A 122 9.15 -10.72 10.48
N LEU A 123 8.03 -10.04 10.19
CA LEU A 123 7.96 -9.03 9.12
C LEU A 123 8.89 -7.84 9.38
N GLY A 124 9.29 -7.62 10.64
CA GLY A 124 10.15 -6.53 11.05
C GLY A 124 9.39 -5.24 11.36
N THR A 125 10.01 -4.39 12.17
CA THR A 125 9.38 -3.20 12.76
C THR A 125 8.87 -2.21 11.70
N ALA A 126 9.61 -2.01 10.62
CA ALA A 126 9.25 -1.05 9.58
C ALA A 126 7.95 -1.46 8.86
N ALA A 127 7.84 -2.72 8.46
CA ALA A 127 6.65 -3.24 7.79
C ALA A 127 5.42 -3.21 8.71
N ILE A 128 5.59 -3.64 9.96
CA ILE A 128 4.48 -3.65 10.94
C ILE A 128 3.98 -2.24 11.24
N ASN A 129 4.87 -1.27 11.42
CA ASN A 129 4.48 0.12 11.66
C ASN A 129 3.72 0.70 10.47
N LEU A 130 4.17 0.44 9.23
CA LEU A 130 3.47 0.88 8.03
C LEU A 130 2.05 0.30 7.98
N GLN A 131 1.89 -1.01 8.19
CA GLN A 131 0.57 -1.66 8.18
C GLN A 131 -0.35 -1.17 9.31
N PHE A 132 0.21 -0.84 10.47
CA PHE A 132 -0.56 -0.23 11.55
C PHE A 132 -1.04 1.17 11.17
N GLU A 133 -0.18 2.02 10.61
CA GLU A 133 -0.53 3.36 10.15
C GLU A 133 -1.61 3.33 9.05
N ASP A 134 -1.47 2.43 8.08
CA ASP A 134 -2.46 2.22 7.00
C ASP A 134 -3.81 1.77 7.58
N CYS A 135 -3.82 0.77 8.47
CA CYS A 135 -5.03 0.31 9.15
C CYS A 135 -5.72 1.43 9.92
N VAL A 136 -4.96 2.23 10.67
CA VAL A 136 -5.51 3.36 11.42
C VAL A 136 -6.15 4.32 10.43
N SER A 137 -5.42 4.75 9.38
CA SER A 137 -5.94 5.66 8.37
C SER A 137 -7.28 5.19 7.77
N ASP A 138 -7.36 3.92 7.36
CA ASP A 138 -8.56 3.32 6.77
C ASP A 138 -9.75 3.29 7.74
N VAL A 139 -9.53 2.83 8.97
CA VAL A 139 -10.59 2.75 10.00
C VAL A 139 -11.07 4.15 10.39
N CYS A 140 -10.18 5.15 10.36
CA CYS A 140 -10.52 6.53 10.68
C CYS A 140 -11.32 7.20 9.57
N ALA A 141 -11.03 6.88 8.31
CA ALA A 141 -11.81 7.35 7.19
C ALA A 141 -13.17 6.64 7.14
N VAL A 142 -13.20 5.33 7.40
CA VAL A 142 -14.41 4.51 7.35
C VAL A 142 -14.38 3.40 8.41
N GLU A 143 -15.15 3.53 9.49
CA GLU A 143 -15.10 2.62 10.65
C GLU A 143 -15.33 1.13 10.28
N ASN A 144 -16.16 0.87 9.27
CA ASN A 144 -16.47 -0.49 8.82
C ASN A 144 -15.31 -1.18 8.05
N TYR A 145 -14.19 -0.50 7.82
CA TYR A 145 -13.01 -1.08 7.18
C TYR A 145 -12.13 -1.90 8.13
N LYS A 146 -12.43 -1.91 9.43
CA LYS A 146 -11.67 -2.66 10.44
C LYS A 146 -11.35 -4.11 10.07
N CYS A 147 -12.33 -4.88 9.62
CA CYS A 147 -12.12 -6.29 9.30
C CYS A 147 -11.22 -6.43 8.07
N LYS A 148 -11.38 -5.54 7.09
CA LYS A 148 -10.61 -5.53 5.85
C LYS A 148 -9.14 -5.20 6.12
N ALA A 149 -8.89 -4.19 6.95
CA ALA A 149 -7.54 -3.79 7.31
C ALA A 149 -6.80 -4.90 8.08
N LEU A 150 -7.48 -5.55 9.03
CA LEU A 150 -6.91 -6.69 9.78
C LEU A 150 -6.71 -7.93 8.88
N GLU A 151 -7.63 -8.18 7.96
CA GLU A 151 -7.51 -9.26 6.96
C GLU A 151 -6.32 -9.04 6.03
N ALA A 152 -6.14 -7.84 5.51
CA ALA A 152 -5.01 -7.48 4.66
C ALA A 152 -3.67 -7.74 5.37
N PHE A 153 -3.55 -7.33 6.64
CA PHE A 153 -2.33 -7.57 7.41
C PHE A 153 -2.05 -9.07 7.62
N ALA A 154 -3.05 -9.87 7.96
CA ALA A 154 -2.81 -11.30 8.12
C ALA A 154 -2.51 -11.99 6.78
N ASN A 155 -3.15 -11.60 5.68
CA ASN A 155 -2.79 -12.11 4.35
C ASN A 155 -1.33 -11.80 3.99
N LEU A 156 -0.88 -10.57 4.24
CA LEU A 156 0.53 -10.20 4.07
C LEU A 156 1.44 -11.08 4.94
N CYS A 157 1.13 -11.21 6.23
CA CYS A 157 1.92 -12.02 7.15
C CYS A 157 2.02 -13.50 6.72
N GLN A 158 0.92 -14.09 6.26
CA GLN A 158 0.90 -15.47 5.77
C GLN A 158 1.68 -15.64 4.47
N LYS A 159 1.60 -14.67 3.55
CA LYS A 159 2.33 -14.67 2.27
C LYS A 159 3.83 -14.59 2.48
N GLU A 160 4.29 -13.68 3.33
CA GLU A 160 5.72 -13.41 3.52
C GLU A 160 6.41 -14.46 4.41
N LEU A 161 5.68 -15.07 5.36
CA LEU A 161 6.29 -15.94 6.36
C LEU A 161 6.16 -17.45 6.08
N ASN A 162 5.68 -17.86 4.90
CA ASN A 162 5.56 -19.25 4.40
C ASN A 162 5.41 -20.33 5.50
N GLY A 163 4.18 -20.80 5.73
CA GLY A 163 3.91 -21.92 6.66
C GLY A 163 3.24 -21.55 7.97
N PHE A 164 2.73 -20.33 8.10
CA PHE A 164 1.89 -19.92 9.22
C PHE A 164 0.47 -19.69 8.72
N ASN A 165 -0.48 -20.48 9.23
CA ASN A 165 -1.91 -20.24 9.05
C ASN A 165 -2.39 -19.50 10.29
N ILE A 166 -2.77 -18.24 10.13
CA ILE A 166 -3.38 -17.42 11.18
C ILE A 166 -4.86 -17.79 11.12
N PRO A 167 -5.40 -18.52 12.11
CA PRO A 167 -6.81 -18.85 12.10
C PRO A 167 -7.62 -17.55 12.20
N PHE A 168 -8.26 -17.16 11.11
CA PHE A 168 -9.28 -16.13 11.13
C PHE A 168 -10.55 -16.71 11.77
N PHE A 169 -11.20 -15.92 12.62
CA PHE A 169 -12.53 -16.19 13.18
C PHE A 169 -13.61 -15.63 12.27
#